data_AF-A0A9K3N2A3-F1
#
_entry.id   AF-A0A9K3N2A3-F1
#
_cell.length_a   1.000
_cell.length_b   1.000
_cell.length_c   1.000
_cell.angle_alpha   90.00
_cell.angle_beta   90.00
_cell.angle_gamma   90.00
#
_symmetry.space_group_name_H-M   'P 1'
#
loop_
_entity.id
_entity.type
_entity.pdbx_description
1 polymer ?
#
loop_
_entity_poly.entity_id
_entity_poly.type
_entity_poly.pdbx_seq_one_letter_code
_entity_poly.pdbx_strand_id
1 'polypeptide(L)'
;MAEKTTRDSLEHFCRGIIDVYGARYLRTPTWDDLQKIYEVHNAEHGLPGMIGSIDCMHWRWNNCPTAWRGQHTRGDQKGPTIILQAVASQDLWVWSAYFGVVGSCNDINVFEQSPLLEEWISGKAPKASFYANGNYYPHGYYLSDGIYPSIL
;
A
#
# COMPACT_ATOMS: atom_id res chain seq x y z
N MET A 1 27.08 0.01 -23.14
CA MET A 1 27.04 -1.47 -23.07
C MET A 1 26.88 -1.93 -21.62
N ALA A 2 27.75 -1.51 -20.69
CA ALA A 2 27.65 -1.86 -19.26
C ALA A 2 26.32 -1.46 -18.58
N GLU A 3 25.81 -0.25 -18.81
CA GLU A 3 24.55 0.22 -18.22
C GLU A 3 23.34 -0.65 -18.60
N LYS A 4 23.30 -1.10 -19.86
CA LYS A 4 22.27 -2.03 -20.35
C LYS A 4 22.37 -3.39 -19.65
N THR A 5 23.58 -3.94 -19.56
CA THR A 5 23.83 -5.23 -18.89
C THR A 5 23.44 -5.19 -17.41
N THR A 6 23.73 -4.10 -16.69
CA THR A 6 23.34 -3.95 -15.28
C THR A 6 21.83 -3.91 -15.11
N ARG A 7 21.12 -3.13 -15.95
CA ARG A 7 19.65 -3.05 -15.91
C ARG A 7 19.02 -4.42 -16.19
N ASP A 8 19.48 -5.11 -17.23
CA ASP A 8 18.96 -6.42 -17.62
C ASP A 8 19.19 -7.46 -16.50
N SER A 9 20.35 -7.39 -15.83
CA SER A 9 20.68 -8.26 -14.70
C SER A 9 19.77 -8.00 -13.48
N LEU A 10 19.51 -6.74 -13.15
CA LEU A 10 18.59 -6.37 -12.07
C LEU A 10 17.17 -6.84 -12.39
N GLU A 11 16.71 -6.64 -13.62
CA GLU A 11 15.38 -7.09 -14.04
C GLU A 11 15.24 -8.61 -13.92
N HIS A 12 16.25 -9.37 -14.36
CA HIS A 12 16.27 -10.82 -14.22
C HIS A 12 16.26 -11.26 -12.75
N PHE A 13 17.04 -10.60 -11.90
CA PHE A 13 17.04 -10.85 -10.45
C PHE A 13 15.66 -10.60 -9.84
N CYS A 14 15.04 -9.45 -10.11
CA CYS A 14 13.71 -9.12 -9.60
C CYS A 14 12.65 -10.12 -10.05
N ARG A 15 12.69 -10.56 -11.32
CA ARG A 15 11.79 -11.62 -11.82
C ARG A 15 11.99 -12.92 -11.04
N GLY A 16 13.24 -13.35 -10.83
CA GLY A 16 13.53 -14.53 -10.01
C GLY A 16 13.01 -14.43 -8.58
N ILE A 17 13.12 -13.26 -7.93
CA ILE A 17 12.53 -13.02 -6.60
C ILE A 17 11.00 -13.14 -6.65
N ILE A 18 10.35 -12.56 -7.66
CA ILE A 18 8.89 -12.67 -7.85
C ILE A 18 8.48 -14.11 -8.10
N ASP A 19 9.20 -14.86 -8.92
CA ASP A 19 8.87 -16.25 -9.24
C ASP A 19 8.95 -17.15 -7.99
N VAL A 20 9.92 -16.89 -7.10
CA VAL A 20 10.11 -17.67 -5.87
C VAL A 20 9.17 -17.24 -4.74
N TYR A 21 8.96 -15.93 -4.56
CA TYR A 21 8.31 -15.38 -3.37
C TYR A 21 6.97 -14.71 -3.66
N GLY A 22 6.70 -14.34 -4.92
CA GLY A 22 5.52 -13.57 -5.32
C GLY A 22 4.21 -14.25 -4.94
N ALA A 23 4.10 -15.56 -5.11
CA ALA A 23 2.88 -16.30 -4.73
C ALA A 23 2.54 -16.18 -3.23
N ARG A 24 3.55 -16.00 -2.37
CA ARG A 24 3.37 -15.83 -0.93
C ARG A 24 3.15 -14.38 -0.54
N TYR A 25 3.97 -13.47 -1.06
CA TYR A 25 4.07 -12.08 -0.57
C TYR A 25 3.38 -11.04 -1.47
N LEU A 26 3.14 -11.33 -2.74
CA LEU A 26 2.46 -10.45 -3.70
C LEU A 26 1.04 -10.95 -3.98
N ARG A 27 0.23 -11.01 -2.92
CA ARG A 27 -1.17 -11.45 -2.98
C ARG A 27 -2.04 -10.68 -1.99
N THR A 28 -3.33 -10.64 -2.28
CA THR A 28 -4.36 -10.19 -1.33
C THR A 28 -4.40 -11.13 -0.11
N PRO A 29 -4.71 -10.62 1.11
CA PRO A 29 -4.93 -11.47 2.27
C PRO A 29 -6.03 -12.50 2.00
N THR A 30 -5.79 -13.74 2.44
CA THR A 30 -6.80 -14.81 2.43
C THR A 30 -7.73 -14.64 3.64
N TRP A 31 -8.82 -15.41 3.67
CA TRP A 31 -9.70 -15.43 4.85
C TRP A 31 -8.96 -15.85 6.12
N ASP A 32 -8.05 -16.83 6.03
CA ASP A 32 -7.24 -17.28 7.18
C ASP A 32 -6.28 -16.19 7.67
N ASP A 33 -5.73 -15.37 6.77
CA ASP A 33 -4.90 -14.22 7.15
C ASP A 33 -5.74 -13.17 7.87
N LEU A 34 -6.91 -12.83 7.31
CA LEU A 34 -7.84 -11.86 7.89
C LEU A 34 -8.31 -12.29 9.28
N GLN A 35 -8.65 -13.56 9.47
CA GLN A 35 -9.05 -14.08 10.78
C GLN A 35 -7.97 -13.88 11.84
N LYS A 36 -6.71 -14.17 11.51
CA LYS A 36 -5.58 -13.96 12.44
C LYS A 36 -5.41 -12.49 12.79
N ILE A 37 -5.48 -11.61 11.80
CA ILE A 37 -5.39 -10.16 12.02
C ILE A 37 -6.55 -9.70 12.93
N TYR A 38 -7.77 -10.18 12.67
CA TYR A 38 -8.96 -9.83 13.45
C TYR A 38 -8.91 -10.32 14.88
N GLU A 39 -8.42 -11.53 15.11
CA GLU A 39 -8.24 -12.08 16.45
C GLU A 39 -7.31 -11.20 17.29
N VAL A 40 -6.21 -10.73 16.69
CA VAL A 40 -5.26 -9.83 17.37
C VAL A 40 -5.93 -8.48 17.70
N HIS A 41 -6.54 -7.81 16.71
CA HIS A 41 -7.16 -6.50 16.99
C HIS A 41 -8.39 -6.58 17.89
N ASN A 42 -9.15 -7.68 17.83
CA ASN A 42 -10.24 -7.91 18.78
C ASN A 42 -9.71 -8.11 20.21
N ALA A 43 -8.62 -8.84 20.40
CA ALA A 43 -8.01 -9.04 21.72
C ALA A 43 -7.39 -7.74 22.28
N GLU A 44 -6.68 -6.99 21.45
CA GLU A 44 -5.94 -5.80 21.88
C GLU A 44 -6.80 -4.52 21.95
N HIS A 45 -7.84 -4.42 21.12
CA HIS A 45 -8.62 -3.18 20.96
C HIS A 45 -10.13 -3.37 21.10
N GLY A 46 -10.62 -4.62 21.20
CA GLY A 46 -12.05 -4.91 21.27
C GLY A 46 -12.82 -4.67 19.96
N LEU A 47 -12.10 -4.50 18.84
CA LEU A 47 -12.69 -4.24 17.53
C LEU A 47 -12.00 -5.08 16.43
N PRO A 48 -12.68 -6.08 15.85
CA PRO A 48 -12.20 -6.78 14.66
C PRO A 48 -12.45 -5.93 13.40
N GLY A 49 -11.96 -6.38 12.24
CA GLY A 49 -12.25 -5.73 10.96
C GLY A 49 -11.08 -4.95 10.37
N MET A 50 -10.08 -4.59 11.17
CA MET A 50 -8.87 -3.91 10.68
C MET A 50 -8.04 -4.87 9.81
N ILE A 51 -7.76 -4.48 8.57
CA ILE A 51 -6.91 -5.25 7.65
C ILE A 51 -5.45 -4.81 7.77
N GLY A 52 -5.24 -3.52 8.01
CA GLY A 52 -3.93 -2.91 8.16
C GLY A 52 -4.03 -1.39 8.23
N SER A 53 -2.90 -0.74 8.47
CA SER A 53 -2.79 0.72 8.38
C SER A 53 -2.30 1.11 6.99
N ILE A 54 -2.92 2.13 6.41
CA ILE A 54 -2.55 2.74 5.13
C ILE A 54 -1.86 4.07 5.38
N ASP A 55 -0.71 4.27 4.74
CA ASP A 55 0.01 5.54 4.78
C ASP A 55 0.88 5.73 3.53
N CYS A 56 1.35 6.96 3.30
CA CYS A 56 2.25 7.33 2.24
C CYS A 56 3.60 7.80 2.78
N MET A 57 4.68 7.40 2.10
CA MET A 57 6.04 7.79 2.43
C MET A 57 6.71 8.45 1.23
N HIS A 58 7.32 9.61 1.47
CA HIS A 58 8.16 10.31 0.48
C HIS A 58 9.59 9.76 0.47
N TRP A 59 9.99 9.17 -0.65
CA TRP A 59 11.34 8.65 -0.87
C TRP A 59 12.15 9.65 -1.68
N ARG A 60 13.26 10.15 -1.13
CA ARG A 60 14.13 11.09 -1.84
C ARG A 60 14.69 10.49 -3.12
N TRP A 61 14.56 11.23 -4.22
CA TRP A 61 15.06 10.83 -5.51
C TRP A 61 16.26 11.70 -5.93
N ASN A 62 17.45 11.34 -5.42
CA ASN A 62 18.67 12.12 -5.64
C ASN A 62 19.04 12.28 -7.12
N ASN A 63 18.73 11.26 -7.94
CA ASN A 63 19.01 11.23 -9.38
C ASN A 63 17.80 11.67 -10.23
N CYS A 64 16.85 12.42 -9.65
CA CYS A 64 15.69 12.92 -10.40
C CYS A 64 16.15 13.80 -11.58
N PRO A 65 15.75 13.47 -12.83
CA PRO A 65 16.06 14.27 -14.00
C PRO A 65 15.58 15.71 -13.84
N THR A 66 16.36 16.68 -14.33
CA THR A 66 16.01 18.11 -14.24
C THR A 66 14.62 18.41 -14.81
N ALA A 67 14.26 17.75 -15.91
CA ALA A 67 12.96 17.91 -16.55
C ALA A 67 11.77 17.48 -15.66
N TRP A 68 11.98 16.58 -14.69
CA TRP A 68 10.91 16.04 -13.84
C TRP A 68 10.93 16.64 -12.44
N ARG A 69 12.02 17.33 -12.06
CA ARG A 69 12.25 17.86 -10.72
C ARG A 69 11.10 18.73 -10.22
N GLY A 70 10.49 19.54 -11.09
CA GLY A 70 9.35 20.39 -10.74
C GLY A 70 8.15 19.60 -10.20
N GLN A 71 7.75 18.54 -10.90
CA GLN A 71 6.61 17.69 -10.52
C GLN A 71 6.90 16.83 -9.28
N HIS A 72 8.17 16.54 -8.99
CA HIS A 72 8.57 15.69 -7.88
C HIS A 72 8.98 16.45 -6.62
N THR A 73 9.08 17.79 -6.67
CA THR A 73 9.49 18.60 -5.52
C THR A 73 8.27 19.27 -4.90
N ARG A 74 7.96 18.93 -3.65
CA ARG A 74 6.95 19.62 -2.84
C ARG A 74 7.64 20.66 -1.95
N GLY A 75 6.97 21.78 -1.67
CA GLY A 75 7.59 22.93 -0.99
C GLY A 75 8.09 22.66 0.44
N ASP A 76 7.51 21.69 1.12
CA ASP A 76 7.92 21.20 2.45
C ASP A 76 9.05 20.16 2.39
N GLN A 77 9.33 19.61 1.20
CA GLN A 77 10.36 18.59 0.99
C GLN A 77 11.67 19.23 0.55
N LYS A 78 12.80 18.74 1.08
CA LYS A 78 14.15 19.26 0.78
C LYS A 78 14.70 18.83 -0.59
N GLY A 79 13.84 18.47 -1.54
CA GLY A 79 14.19 17.98 -2.87
C GLY A 79 13.12 17.09 -3.52
N PRO A 80 13.40 16.57 -4.73
CA PRO A 80 12.47 15.71 -5.43
C PRO A 80 12.27 14.37 -4.71
N THR A 81 11.03 13.89 -4.67
CA THR A 81 10.65 12.62 -4.04
C THR A 81 9.78 11.78 -4.98
N ILE A 82 9.74 10.48 -4.72
CA ILE A 82 8.77 9.52 -5.26
C ILE A 82 7.98 8.97 -4.08
N ILE A 83 6.68 8.84 -4.21
CA ILE A 83 5.81 8.39 -3.11
C ILE A 83 5.60 6.88 -3.19
N LEU A 84 5.66 6.24 -2.02
CA LEU A 84 5.20 4.88 -1.74
C LEU A 84 3.95 4.96 -0.86
N GLN A 85 2.82 4.48 -1.34
CA GLN A 85 1.71 4.11 -0.47
C GLN A 85 1.84 2.64 -0.09
N ALA A 86 1.60 2.31 1.18
CA ALA A 86 1.62 0.93 1.64
C ALA A 86 0.47 0.66 2.61
N VAL A 87 0.00 -0.58 2.62
CA VAL A 87 -0.88 -1.14 3.66
C VAL A 87 -0.09 -2.19 4.42
N ALA A 88 0.04 -2.01 5.74
CA ALA A 88 0.73 -2.97 6.60
C ALA A 88 -0.10 -3.37 7.82
N SER A 89 -0.06 -4.65 8.19
CA SER A 89 -0.65 -5.17 9.42
C SER A 89 0.33 -5.14 10.59
N GLN A 90 -0.18 -5.43 11.80
CA GLN A 90 0.56 -5.38 13.06
C GLN A 90 1.74 -6.37 13.13
N ASP A 91 1.71 -7.42 12.32
CA ASP A 91 2.77 -8.44 12.19
C ASP A 91 3.85 -8.04 11.16
N LEU A 92 3.87 -6.77 10.73
CA LEU A 92 4.79 -6.20 9.75
C LEU A 92 4.60 -6.74 8.32
N TRP A 93 3.51 -7.46 8.06
CA TRP A 93 3.18 -7.88 6.71
C TRP A 93 2.67 -6.71 5.87
N VAL A 94 3.21 -6.56 4.66
CA VAL A 94 2.75 -5.55 3.69
C VAL A 94 1.76 -6.22 2.73
N TRP A 95 0.49 -5.84 2.83
CA TRP A 95 -0.59 -6.40 2.01
C TRP A 95 -0.75 -5.71 0.67
N SER A 96 -0.36 -4.44 0.58
CA SER A 96 -0.40 -3.67 -0.64
C SER A 96 0.72 -2.62 -0.65
N ALA A 97 1.27 -2.37 -1.83
CA ALA A 97 2.27 -1.34 -2.06
C ALA A 97 2.04 -0.72 -3.44
N TYR A 98 1.91 0.61 -3.49
CA TYR A 98 1.78 1.39 -4.71
C TYR A 98 2.89 2.44 -4.77
N PHE A 99 3.82 2.26 -5.70
CA PHE A 99 5.05 3.04 -5.78
C PHE A 99 5.18 3.77 -7.11
N GLY A 100 5.84 4.92 -7.10
CA GLY A 100 6.16 5.66 -8.32
C GLY A 100 5.39 6.97 -8.48
N VAL A 101 4.52 7.32 -7.54
CA VAL A 101 3.72 8.55 -7.64
C VAL A 101 4.61 9.77 -7.45
N VAL A 102 4.27 10.85 -8.17
CA VAL A 102 5.04 12.09 -8.15
C VAL A 102 5.09 12.71 -6.75
N GLY A 103 6.25 13.20 -6.35
CA GLY A 103 6.51 13.71 -5.00
C GLY A 103 5.74 14.96 -4.59
N SER A 104 5.06 15.63 -5.52
CA SER A 104 4.19 16.78 -5.23
C SER A 104 2.77 16.39 -4.82
N CYS A 105 2.37 15.12 -5.03
CA CYS A 105 1.07 14.62 -4.57
C CYS A 105 0.99 14.60 -3.04
N ASN A 106 -0.23 14.70 -2.53
CA ASN A 106 -0.57 14.38 -1.14
C ASN A 106 -1.17 12.96 -1.08
N ASP A 107 -1.47 12.50 0.13
CA ASP A 107 -1.88 11.11 0.39
C ASP A 107 -3.22 10.76 -0.26
N ILE A 108 -4.14 11.73 -0.34
CA ILE A 108 -5.43 11.60 -1.05
C ILE A 108 -5.20 11.40 -2.55
N ASN A 109 -4.40 12.26 -3.19
CA ASN A 109 -4.11 12.14 -4.63
C ASN A 109 -3.43 10.81 -4.95
N VAL A 110 -2.58 10.30 -4.04
CA VAL A 110 -1.92 9.00 -4.19
C VAL A 110 -2.95 7.87 -4.08
N PHE A 111 -3.85 7.94 -3.10
CA PHE A 111 -4.92 6.96 -2.91
C PHE A 111 -5.90 6.92 -4.09
N GLU A 112 -6.30 8.07 -4.63
CA GLU A 112 -7.19 8.16 -5.79
C GLU A 112 -6.60 7.49 -7.04
N GLN A 113 -5.27 7.47 -7.15
CA GLN A 113 -4.55 6.79 -8.23
C GLN A 113 -4.20 5.34 -7.92
N SER A 114 -4.46 4.88 -6.70
CA SER A 114 -4.02 3.57 -6.22
C SER A 114 -4.93 2.44 -6.72
N PRO A 115 -4.37 1.24 -6.99
CA PRO A 115 -5.18 0.06 -7.27
C PRO A 115 -6.15 -0.31 -6.15
N LEU A 116 -5.87 0.07 -4.90
CA LEU A 116 -6.74 -0.21 -3.75
C LEU A 116 -8.13 0.40 -3.93
N LEU A 117 -8.20 1.64 -4.43
CA LEU A 117 -9.48 2.29 -4.70
C LEU A 117 -10.21 1.61 -5.86
N GLU A 118 -9.51 1.23 -6.92
CA GLU A 118 -10.09 0.51 -8.06
C GLU A 118 -10.63 -0.87 -7.65
N GLU A 119 -9.89 -1.61 -6.82
CA GLU A 119 -10.32 -2.89 -6.26
C GLU A 119 -11.58 -2.74 -5.42
N TRP A 120 -11.69 -1.67 -4.64
CA TRP A 120 -12.88 -1.35 -3.87
C TRP A 120 -14.08 -1.05 -4.78
N ILE A 121 -13.93 -0.12 -5.72
CA ILE A 121 -14.99 0.29 -6.66
C ILE A 121 -15.46 -0.89 -7.52
N SER A 122 -14.54 -1.75 -7.94
CA SER A 122 -14.84 -2.93 -8.77
C SER A 122 -15.36 -4.14 -7.98
N GLY A 123 -15.47 -4.03 -6.65
CA GLY A 123 -15.94 -5.13 -5.78
C GLY A 123 -14.96 -6.30 -5.70
N LYS A 124 -13.68 -6.08 -6.05
CA LYS A 124 -12.59 -7.06 -5.99
C LYS A 124 -11.80 -7.00 -4.68
N ALA A 125 -12.03 -5.99 -3.86
CA ALA A 125 -11.44 -5.88 -2.54
C ALA A 125 -11.66 -7.16 -1.70
N PRO A 126 -10.73 -7.50 -0.78
CA PRO A 126 -10.85 -8.70 0.03
C PRO A 126 -12.20 -8.77 0.75
N LYS A 127 -12.84 -9.94 0.68
CA LYS A 127 -14.06 -10.22 1.45
C LYS A 127 -13.70 -10.32 2.93
N ALA A 128 -13.89 -9.22 3.63
CA ALA A 128 -13.32 -8.98 4.95
C ALA A 128 -14.43 -8.66 5.98
N SER A 129 -15.59 -9.29 5.83
CA SER A 129 -16.75 -9.01 6.69
C SER A 129 -16.49 -9.32 8.17
N PHE A 130 -17.08 -8.54 9.07
CA PHE A 130 -17.00 -8.76 10.51
C PHE A 130 -18.28 -8.31 11.22
N TYR A 131 -18.39 -8.64 12.51
CA TYR A 131 -19.45 -8.12 13.38
C TYR A 131 -18.83 -7.23 14.45
N ALA A 132 -19.44 -6.06 14.68
CA ALA A 132 -19.11 -5.20 15.81
C ALA A 132 -20.38 -4.64 16.43
N ASN A 133 -20.48 -4.73 17.75
CA ASN A 133 -21.65 -4.28 18.52
C ASN A 133 -23.00 -4.81 17.97
N GLY A 134 -23.04 -6.09 17.55
CA GLY A 134 -24.23 -6.72 16.98
C GLY A 134 -24.56 -6.32 15.53
N ASN A 135 -23.81 -5.39 14.93
CA ASN A 135 -23.99 -4.97 13.54
C ASN A 135 -23.07 -5.74 12.62
N TYR A 136 -23.59 -6.12 11.44
CA TYR A 136 -22.81 -6.77 10.38
C TYR A 136 -22.16 -5.72 9.48
N TYR A 137 -20.86 -5.85 9.27
CA TYR A 137 -20.09 -5.04 8.34
C TYR A 137 -19.63 -5.95 7.19
N PRO A 138 -20.03 -5.67 5.93
CA PRO A 138 -19.70 -6.52 4.80
C PRO A 138 -18.23 -6.43 4.37
N HIS A 139 -17.52 -5.40 4.82
CA HIS A 139 -16.13 -5.13 4.48
C HIS A 139 -15.32 -4.83 5.73
N GLY A 140 -14.03 -5.17 5.70
CA GLY A 140 -13.05 -4.73 6.69
C GLY A 140 -12.68 -3.27 6.43
N TYR A 141 -11.89 -2.70 7.32
CA TYR A 141 -11.44 -1.32 7.24
C TYR A 141 -9.92 -1.20 7.30
N TYR A 142 -9.40 -0.11 6.77
CA TYR A 142 -8.01 0.29 6.88
C TYR A 142 -7.87 1.45 7.88
N LEU A 143 -6.86 1.38 8.73
CA LEU A 143 -6.55 2.48 9.63
C LEU A 143 -5.73 3.53 8.89
N SER A 144 -6.27 4.72 8.74
CA SER A 144 -5.59 5.86 8.14
C SER A 144 -5.53 7.03 9.11
N ASP A 145 -4.80 8.07 8.75
CA ASP A 145 -5.02 9.38 9.34
C ASP A 145 -6.35 9.99 8.81
N GLY A 146 -6.84 11.03 9.48
CA GLY A 146 -8.19 11.56 9.29
C GLY A 146 -8.44 12.31 7.97
N ILE A 147 -7.51 12.25 7.01
CA ILE A 147 -7.63 12.92 5.70
C ILE A 147 -8.16 12.00 4.61
N TYR A 148 -8.13 10.69 4.82
CA TYR A 148 -8.65 9.73 3.84
C TYR A 148 -10.18 9.73 3.81
N PRO A 149 -10.79 9.42 2.65
CA PRO A 149 -12.23 9.24 2.54
C PRO A 149 -12.76 8.15 3.47
N SER A 150 -13.98 8.31 3.99
CA SER A 150 -14.65 7.35 4.89
C SER A 150 -15.04 6.01 4.25
N ILE A 151 -14.58 5.75 3.03
CA ILE A 151 -14.82 4.50 2.29
C ILE A 151 -13.73 3.45 2.56
N LEU A 152 -12.68 3.82 3.29
CA LEU A 152 -11.59 2.96 3.74
C LEU A 152 -11.87 2.34 5.11
#